data_AF-A0A4W2CGC9-F1
#
_entry.id   AF-A0A4W2CGC9-F1
#
_cell.length_a   1.000
_cell.length_b   1.000
_cell.length_c   1.000
_cell.angle_alpha   90.00
_cell.angle_beta   90.00
_cell.angle_gamma   90.00
#
_symmetry.space_group_name_H-M   'P 1'
#
loop_
_entity.id
_entity.type
_entity.pdbx_description
1 polymer ?
#
loop_
_entity_poly.entity_id
_entity_poly.type
_entity_poly.pdbx_seq_one_letter_code
_entity_poly.pdbx_strand_id
1 'polypeptide(L)'
;MAKVPDLFEDLKNCYSENEDYSSEIDHLSLNQKSFYDASYEPLREDQMNKFMSLDTSETSKTSKLSFKENVVMVAASGKILKKRRLSLNQFITDDDLEAIANNTEEEIIKPRSAHYSFQSNVKYNFMRVIHQECILNDALNQSIIRDMSGPYLTATTLNNLEEAVKFDMVAYVSEEDSQLPVTLRISKTQLFVSAQNEDEPVLLKEMPETPKIIKDETNLLFFWEKHGSMDYFKSVAHPKLFIATKQEKLVHMASGPPSITDFQILEK
;
A
#
# COMPACT_ATOMS: atom_id res chain seq x y z
N MET A 1 -41.14 46.15 15.48
CA MET A 1 -39.67 46.24 15.38
C MET A 1 -39.11 44.92 15.93
N ALA A 2 -38.54 44.09 15.07
CA ALA A 2 -38.00 42.79 15.47
C ALA A 2 -36.58 42.97 16.03
N LYS A 3 -36.29 42.35 17.17
CA LYS A 3 -35.05 42.46 17.94
C LYS A 3 -34.03 41.45 17.39
N VAL A 4 -32.82 41.91 17.07
CA VAL A 4 -31.71 41.08 16.55
C VAL A 4 -30.99 40.41 17.75
N PRO A 5 -30.75 39.09 17.74
CA PRO A 5 -29.97 38.43 18.79
C PRO A 5 -28.46 38.70 18.63
N ASP A 6 -27.80 39.06 19.73
CA ASP A 6 -26.35 39.29 19.82
C ASP A 6 -25.63 37.98 20.17
N LEU A 7 -24.58 37.64 19.43
CA LEU A 7 -23.92 36.32 19.46
C LEU A 7 -22.97 36.14 20.67
N PHE A 8 -22.77 37.17 21.48
CA PHE A 8 -21.77 37.19 22.56
C PHE A 8 -22.34 36.88 23.96
N GLU A 9 -23.64 36.67 24.13
CA GLU A 9 -24.24 36.29 25.42
C GLU A 9 -24.23 34.78 25.70
N ASP A 10 -24.05 33.92 24.70
CA ASP A 10 -24.19 32.45 24.85
C ASP A 10 -22.93 31.70 25.32
N LEU A 11 -21.82 32.41 25.59
CA LEU A 11 -20.54 31.80 25.97
C LEU A 11 -20.18 31.91 27.47
N LYS A 12 -21.16 32.22 28.34
CA LYS A 12 -20.94 32.31 29.80
C LYS A 12 -21.37 31.11 30.65
N ASN A 13 -21.83 30.02 30.04
CA ASN A 13 -22.40 28.89 30.81
C ASN A 13 -21.56 27.60 30.86
N CYS A 14 -20.24 27.65 30.60
CA CYS A 14 -19.39 26.45 30.65
C CYS A 14 -18.21 26.54 31.63
N TYR A 15 -18.35 27.26 32.74
CA TYR A 15 -17.42 27.16 33.86
C TYR A 15 -18.21 26.95 35.16
N SER A 16 -18.34 25.69 35.58
CA SER A 16 -18.70 25.35 36.96
C SER A 16 -17.43 25.05 37.73
N GLU A 17 -17.00 26.05 38.46
CA GLU A 17 -16.24 25.97 39.70
C GLU A 17 -17.01 25.09 40.69
N ASN A 18 -16.37 24.07 41.25
CA ASN A 18 -16.75 23.42 42.50
C ASN A 18 -15.45 22.88 43.10
N GLU A 19 -14.85 23.69 43.96
CA GLU A 19 -13.89 23.24 44.96
C GLU A 19 -14.66 22.50 46.06
N ASP A 20 -14.14 21.35 46.51
CA ASP A 20 -14.22 20.98 47.92
C ASP A 20 -13.03 20.08 48.27
N TYR A 21 -12.20 20.59 49.17
CA TYR A 21 -11.03 19.98 49.78
C TYR A 21 -11.43 18.82 50.71
N SER A 22 -10.68 17.72 50.69
CA SER A 22 -10.47 16.86 51.86
C SER A 22 -9.11 16.19 51.77
N SER A 23 -8.29 16.44 52.79
CA SER A 23 -6.90 16.02 52.97
C SER A 23 -6.77 14.80 53.90
N GLU A 24 -5.64 14.10 53.74
CA GLU A 24 -4.95 13.21 54.70
C GLU A 24 -5.36 11.72 54.84
N ILE A 25 -4.51 10.87 54.22
CA ILE A 25 -3.74 9.73 54.78
C ILE A 25 -4.43 8.80 55.79
N ASP A 26 -4.55 7.50 55.45
CA ASP A 26 -3.79 6.46 56.17
C ASP A 26 -3.79 5.08 55.47
N HIS A 27 -2.72 4.34 55.76
CA HIS A 27 -2.35 3.02 55.23
C HIS A 27 -3.39 1.91 55.49
N LEU A 28 -3.65 1.03 54.50
CA LEU A 28 -3.82 -0.41 54.76
C LEU A 28 -3.70 -1.25 53.47
N SER A 29 -2.62 -2.00 53.38
CA SER A 29 -2.43 -3.12 52.44
C SER A 29 -3.24 -4.35 52.89
N LEU A 30 -4.12 -4.89 52.05
CA LEU A 30 -4.57 -6.29 52.17
C LEU A 30 -5.19 -6.83 50.87
N ASN A 31 -4.32 -7.48 50.09
CA ASN A 31 -4.42 -8.86 49.59
C ASN A 31 -5.74 -9.45 49.02
N GLN A 32 -5.54 -10.17 47.90
CA GLN A 32 -6.30 -11.33 47.36
C GLN A 32 -7.55 -11.03 46.51
N LYS A 33 -7.73 -11.54 45.27
CA LYS A 33 -7.33 -12.83 44.65
C LYS A 33 -7.18 -12.69 43.12
N SER A 34 -6.16 -13.34 42.56
CA SER A 34 -5.99 -13.64 41.14
C SER A 34 -6.64 -14.98 40.77
N PHE A 35 -7.12 -15.12 39.53
CA PHE A 35 -7.59 -16.38 38.95
C PHE A 35 -6.59 -16.88 37.90
N TYR A 36 -5.58 -17.63 38.35
CA TYR A 36 -4.88 -18.62 37.53
C TYR A 36 -4.84 -19.91 38.35
N ASP A 37 -5.53 -20.94 37.85
CA ASP A 37 -5.42 -22.30 38.36
C ASP A 37 -4.46 -23.06 37.45
N ALA A 38 -3.37 -23.55 38.04
CA ALA A 38 -2.40 -24.39 37.38
C ALA A 38 -2.17 -25.60 38.29
N SER A 39 -2.52 -26.79 37.81
CA SER A 39 -2.11 -28.05 38.41
C SER A 39 -1.36 -28.88 37.36
N TYR A 40 -0.09 -29.14 37.63
CA TYR A 40 0.77 -30.04 36.87
C TYR A 40 0.53 -31.52 37.24
N GLU A 41 0.50 -32.36 36.19
CA GLU A 41 0.90 -33.77 35.95
C GLU A 41 1.26 -34.76 37.09
N PRO A 42 1.15 -36.09 36.84
CA PRO A 42 2.36 -36.81 36.41
C PRO A 42 2.19 -37.93 35.35
N LEU A 43 3.26 -38.07 34.55
CA LEU A 43 3.63 -39.09 33.55
C LEU A 43 3.71 -40.56 34.04
N ARG A 44 3.61 -41.50 33.05
CA ARG A 44 4.09 -42.92 32.91
C ARG A 44 2.93 -43.91 32.62
N GLU A 45 2.98 -44.97 31.81
CA GLU A 45 3.95 -45.61 30.88
C GLU A 45 3.17 -46.70 30.07
N ASP A 46 3.68 -47.06 28.90
CA ASP A 46 3.54 -48.36 28.19
C ASP A 46 2.17 -49.04 27.98
N GLN A 47 1.74 -49.09 26.71
CA GLN A 47 1.41 -50.39 26.11
C GLN A 47 1.53 -50.39 24.58
N MET A 48 2.62 -50.99 24.10
CA MET A 48 2.82 -51.40 22.72
C MET A 48 2.69 -52.92 22.66
N ASN A 49 1.72 -53.46 21.91
CA ASN A 49 1.77 -54.83 21.39
C ASN A 49 0.56 -55.13 20.47
N LYS A 50 0.79 -55.33 19.17
CA LYS A 50 0.90 -56.66 18.54
C LYS A 50 0.55 -56.62 17.04
N PHE A 51 1.45 -57.18 16.26
CA PHE A 51 1.49 -57.28 14.80
C PHE A 51 0.63 -58.42 14.19
N MET A 52 0.48 -58.33 12.85
CA MET A 52 0.28 -59.39 11.83
C MET A 52 -1.16 -59.90 11.60
N SER A 53 -1.62 -60.29 10.41
CA SER A 53 -1.17 -60.26 9.00
C SER A 53 -2.27 -60.95 8.14
N LEU A 54 -2.32 -60.65 6.83
CA LEU A 54 -2.62 -61.53 5.67
C LEU A 54 -3.68 -60.99 4.68
N ASP A 55 -3.15 -60.53 3.54
CA ASP A 55 -3.46 -60.86 2.14
C ASP A 55 -4.92 -61.04 1.68
N THR A 56 -5.26 -60.36 0.57
CA THR A 56 -5.44 -61.06 -0.74
C THR A 56 -5.66 -60.10 -1.92
N SER A 57 -5.03 -60.47 -3.04
CA SER A 57 -5.38 -60.25 -4.45
C SER A 57 -5.38 -58.85 -5.07
N GLU A 58 -4.27 -58.58 -5.75
CA GLU A 58 -4.14 -57.90 -7.03
C GLU A 58 -5.24 -58.28 -8.05
N THR A 59 -5.99 -57.31 -8.58
CA THR A 59 -6.41 -57.33 -10.00
C THR A 59 -6.74 -55.93 -10.52
N SER A 60 -6.36 -55.76 -11.78
CA SER A 60 -6.27 -54.60 -12.64
C SER A 60 -7.58 -53.89 -13.05
N LYS A 61 -7.40 -52.63 -13.50
CA LYS A 61 -8.09 -51.94 -14.62
C LYS A 61 -9.57 -51.52 -14.45
N THR A 62 -9.78 -50.22 -14.23
CA THR A 62 -10.33 -49.24 -15.20
C THR A 62 -10.94 -48.07 -14.44
N SER A 63 -10.45 -46.85 -14.69
CA SER A 63 -10.94 -45.62 -14.07
C SER A 63 -12.24 -45.18 -14.75
N LYS A 64 -13.35 -45.22 -14.02
CA LYS A 64 -14.63 -44.61 -14.41
C LYS A 64 -14.73 -43.27 -13.68
N LEU A 65 -14.24 -42.21 -14.31
CA LEU A 65 -14.43 -40.84 -13.84
C LEU A 65 -15.90 -40.45 -14.01
N SER A 66 -16.68 -40.50 -12.94
CA SER A 66 -18.01 -39.89 -12.90
C SER A 66 -17.87 -38.40 -12.58
N PHE A 67 -18.16 -37.54 -13.55
CA PHE A 67 -18.34 -36.12 -13.31
C PHE A 67 -19.55 -35.92 -12.38
N LYS A 68 -19.28 -35.42 -11.16
CA LYS A 68 -20.30 -35.04 -10.18
C LYS A 68 -20.58 -33.54 -10.38
N GLU A 69 -21.71 -33.24 -11.00
CA GLU A 69 -22.21 -31.89 -11.19
C GLU A 69 -22.71 -31.35 -9.83
N ASN A 70 -21.99 -30.38 -9.27
CA ASN A 70 -22.45 -29.64 -8.09
C ASN A 70 -23.40 -28.52 -8.55
N VAL A 71 -24.71 -28.79 -8.51
CA VAL A 71 -25.74 -27.75 -8.67
C VAL A 71 -25.93 -27.04 -7.34
N VAL A 72 -25.41 -25.82 -7.23
CA VAL A 72 -25.72 -24.89 -6.13
C VAL A 72 -27.01 -24.17 -6.47
N MET A 73 -28.07 -24.46 -5.71
CA MET A 73 -29.37 -23.80 -5.84
C MET A 73 -29.36 -22.50 -5.03
N VAL A 74 -29.21 -21.35 -5.69
CA VAL A 74 -29.50 -20.04 -5.09
C VAL A 74 -30.92 -19.66 -5.46
N ALA A 75 -31.84 -19.76 -4.49
CA ALA A 75 -33.19 -19.24 -4.62
C ALA A 75 -33.22 -17.79 -4.11
N ALA A 76 -33.37 -16.84 -5.03
CA ALA A 76 -33.89 -15.51 -4.73
C ALA A 76 -34.96 -15.20 -5.77
N SER A 77 -36.20 -15.07 -5.31
CA SER A 77 -37.40 -14.90 -6.14
C SER A 77 -37.36 -13.58 -6.92
N GLY A 78 -36.95 -13.65 -8.19
CA GLY A 78 -37.04 -12.57 -9.17
C GLY A 78 -37.55 -13.12 -10.51
N LYS A 79 -38.68 -12.57 -10.97
CA LYS A 79 -39.48 -12.86 -12.19
C LYS A 79 -38.77 -13.70 -13.27
N ILE A 80 -39.35 -14.87 -13.57
CA ILE A 80 -38.94 -15.80 -14.63
C ILE A 80 -39.18 -15.16 -16.02
N LEU A 81 -38.11 -14.80 -16.71
CA LEU A 81 -38.14 -14.51 -18.16
C LEU A 81 -38.03 -15.83 -18.93
N LYS A 82 -39.07 -16.15 -19.72
CA LYS A 82 -39.09 -17.34 -20.59
C LYS A 82 -37.93 -17.28 -21.58
N LYS A 83 -36.91 -18.10 -21.40
CA LYS A 83 -35.87 -18.31 -22.42
C LYS A 83 -36.43 -19.22 -23.52
N ARG A 84 -36.45 -18.71 -24.74
CA ARG A 84 -36.72 -19.48 -25.97
C ARG A 84 -35.61 -20.53 -26.12
N ARG A 85 -35.97 -21.82 -26.08
CA ARG A 85 -35.06 -22.91 -26.49
C ARG A 85 -34.79 -22.73 -27.98
N LEU A 86 -33.53 -22.48 -28.35
CA LEU A 86 -33.06 -22.64 -29.71
C LEU A 86 -32.59 -24.09 -29.84
N SER A 87 -33.36 -24.91 -30.55
CA SER A 87 -32.92 -26.24 -30.97
C SER A 87 -32.00 -26.08 -32.17
N LEU A 88 -30.71 -26.37 -32.01
CA LEU A 88 -29.77 -26.48 -33.12
C LEU A 88 -29.92 -27.89 -33.72
N ASN A 89 -30.83 -28.02 -34.69
CA ASN A 89 -30.87 -29.20 -35.56
C ASN A 89 -30.13 -28.82 -36.84
N GLN A 90 -28.81 -28.83 -36.81
CA GLN A 90 -27.98 -28.72 -38.00
C GLN A 90 -26.85 -29.73 -37.88
N PHE A 91 -26.81 -30.67 -38.83
CA PHE A 91 -25.75 -31.66 -38.90
C PHE A 91 -24.52 -30.96 -39.48
N ILE A 92 -23.46 -30.91 -38.69
CA ILE A 92 -22.15 -30.37 -39.10
C ILE A 92 -21.60 -31.33 -40.15
N THR A 93 -21.32 -30.82 -41.34
CA THR A 93 -20.68 -31.59 -42.43
C THR A 93 -19.21 -31.20 -42.50
N ASP A 94 -18.35 -32.06 -43.04
CA ASP A 94 -16.87 -31.86 -43.05
C ASP A 94 -16.45 -30.54 -43.72
N ASP A 95 -17.23 -30.05 -44.71
CA ASP A 95 -17.07 -28.73 -45.34
C ASP A 95 -17.26 -27.54 -44.37
N ASP A 96 -18.02 -27.70 -43.27
CA ASP A 96 -18.22 -26.63 -42.28
C ASP A 96 -16.97 -26.42 -41.40
N LEU A 97 -16.08 -27.43 -41.29
CA LEU A 97 -14.82 -27.35 -40.54
C LEU A 97 -13.71 -26.67 -41.34
N GLU A 98 -13.72 -26.82 -42.68
CA GLU A 98 -12.78 -26.18 -43.60
C GLU A 98 -12.98 -24.65 -43.68
N ALA A 99 -14.18 -24.16 -43.37
CA ALA A 99 -14.48 -22.73 -43.29
C ALA A 99 -13.88 -22.04 -42.05
N ILE A 100 -13.57 -22.79 -40.99
CA ILE A 100 -12.97 -22.25 -39.76
C ILE A 100 -11.44 -22.14 -39.90
N ALA A 101 -10.84 -22.99 -40.73
CA ALA A 101 -9.38 -23.06 -40.89
C ALA A 101 -8.77 -21.92 -41.74
N ASN A 102 -9.60 -21.16 -42.47
CA ASN A 102 -9.12 -20.18 -43.47
C ASN A 102 -9.36 -18.71 -43.12
N ASN A 103 -9.84 -18.38 -41.92
CA ASN A 103 -9.92 -16.99 -41.46
C ASN A 103 -8.61 -16.56 -40.79
N THR A 104 -7.57 -16.31 -41.61
CA THR A 104 -6.27 -15.80 -41.17
C THR A 104 -6.28 -14.28 -40.92
N GLU A 105 -7.34 -13.75 -40.31
CA GLU A 105 -7.40 -12.39 -39.76
C GLU A 105 -8.19 -12.39 -38.43
N GLU A 106 -7.89 -13.34 -37.54
CA GLU A 106 -8.21 -13.14 -36.13
C GLU A 106 -7.19 -12.14 -35.57
N GLU A 107 -7.59 -10.87 -35.52
CA GLU A 107 -6.92 -9.84 -34.72
C GLU A 107 -6.76 -10.41 -33.31
N ILE A 108 -5.53 -10.74 -32.92
CA ILE A 108 -5.22 -11.31 -31.61
C ILE A 108 -5.72 -10.31 -30.57
N ILE A 109 -6.90 -10.57 -30.02
CA ILE A 109 -7.47 -9.75 -28.96
C ILE A 109 -6.50 -9.90 -27.78
N LYS A 110 -5.61 -8.92 -27.62
CA LYS A 110 -4.79 -8.80 -26.41
C LYS A 110 -5.78 -8.81 -25.25
N PRO A 111 -5.69 -9.78 -24.32
CA PRO A 111 -6.56 -9.76 -23.16
C PRO A 111 -6.31 -8.43 -22.43
N ARG A 112 -7.37 -7.65 -22.26
CA ARG A 112 -7.35 -6.44 -21.44
C ARG A 112 -6.92 -6.91 -20.05
N SER A 113 -5.70 -6.59 -19.65
CA SER A 113 -5.18 -6.92 -18.33
C SER A 113 -6.17 -6.41 -17.29
N ALA A 114 -6.71 -7.34 -16.50
CA ALA A 114 -7.66 -7.00 -15.46
C ALA A 114 -7.01 -6.00 -14.50
N HIS A 115 -7.76 -4.97 -14.11
CA HIS A 115 -7.28 -4.04 -13.10
C HIS A 115 -7.23 -4.73 -11.73
N TYR A 116 -6.00 -4.79 -11.21
CA TYR A 116 -5.62 -4.69 -9.80
C TYR A 116 -6.36 -5.58 -8.79
N SER A 117 -5.70 -6.68 -8.41
CA SER A 117 -5.85 -7.24 -7.06
C SER A 117 -4.80 -8.32 -6.74
N PHE A 118 -3.50 -8.09 -6.88
CA PHE A 118 -2.49 -8.96 -6.25
C PHE A 118 -1.21 -8.20 -5.93
N GLN A 119 -0.69 -8.41 -4.72
CA GLN A 119 0.64 -7.99 -4.29
C GLN A 119 1.64 -8.30 -5.40
N SER A 120 2.08 -7.27 -6.11
CA SER A 120 3.07 -7.44 -7.16
C SER A 120 4.35 -7.88 -6.46
N ASN A 121 4.79 -9.12 -6.69
CA ASN A 121 6.10 -9.64 -6.26
C ASN A 121 7.25 -8.94 -7.03
N VAL A 122 7.05 -7.68 -7.40
CA VAL A 122 8.01 -6.89 -8.15
C VAL A 122 9.17 -6.62 -7.22
N LYS A 123 10.35 -7.03 -7.68
CA LYS A 123 11.59 -6.92 -6.95
C LYS A 123 12.41 -5.79 -7.56
N TYR A 124 12.64 -4.76 -6.77
CA TYR A 124 13.48 -3.64 -7.16
C TYR A 124 14.90 -3.90 -6.68
N ASN A 125 15.84 -4.09 -7.61
CA ASN A 125 17.24 -4.31 -7.28
C ASN A 125 18.01 -2.99 -7.37
N PHE A 126 18.87 -2.73 -6.40
CA PHE A 126 19.76 -1.56 -6.42
C PHE A 126 20.55 -1.54 -7.73
N MET A 127 20.61 -0.37 -8.37
CA MET A 127 21.37 -0.18 -9.59
C MET A 127 22.58 0.73 -9.36
N ARG A 128 22.35 2.00 -9.01
CA ARG A 128 23.42 2.98 -8.76
C ARG A 128 22.88 4.21 -8.04
N VAL A 129 23.78 5.01 -7.47
CA VAL A 129 23.46 6.38 -7.03
C VAL A 129 23.48 7.30 -8.26
N ILE A 130 22.41 8.06 -8.48
CA ILE A 130 22.30 8.99 -9.62
C ILE A 130 22.83 10.36 -9.22
N HIS A 131 22.31 10.92 -8.12
CA HIS A 131 22.69 12.22 -7.60
C HIS A 131 23.16 12.07 -6.15
N GLN A 132 24.21 12.80 -5.78
CA GLN A 132 24.74 12.87 -4.43
C GLN A 132 24.63 14.30 -3.93
N GLU A 133 24.20 14.47 -2.68
CA GLU A 133 24.05 15.78 -2.04
C GLU A 133 23.26 16.82 -2.86
N CYS A 134 22.26 16.40 -3.64
CA CYS A 134 21.45 17.30 -4.45
C CYS A 134 20.36 18.00 -3.62
N ILE A 135 19.95 19.19 -4.04
CA ILE A 135 18.89 19.98 -3.39
C ILE A 135 17.66 19.96 -4.30
N LEU A 136 16.48 19.80 -3.69
CA LEU A 136 15.19 19.89 -4.38
C LEU A 136 14.56 21.26 -4.12
N ASN A 137 14.32 22.02 -5.18
CA ASN A 137 13.58 23.27 -5.15
C ASN A 137 12.25 23.07 -5.86
N ASP A 138 11.14 23.53 -5.29
CA ASP A 138 9.87 23.52 -6.01
C ASP A 138 9.81 24.62 -7.09
N ALA A 139 8.73 24.64 -7.87
CA ALA A 139 8.52 25.64 -8.93
C ALA A 139 8.44 27.09 -8.44
N LEU A 140 8.24 27.32 -7.13
CA LEU A 140 8.29 28.64 -6.50
C LEU A 140 9.69 28.97 -5.95
N ASN A 141 10.70 28.18 -6.30
CA ASN A 141 12.08 28.26 -5.80
C ASN A 141 12.17 28.13 -4.26
N GLN A 142 11.26 27.37 -3.66
CA GLN A 142 11.36 27.01 -2.25
C GLN A 142 12.16 25.71 -2.12
N SER A 143 13.18 25.73 -1.27
CA SER A 143 13.99 24.56 -0.99
C SER A 143 13.34 23.70 0.08
N ILE A 144 13.50 22.38 -0.02
CA ILE A 144 13.08 21.46 1.03
C ILE A 144 14.03 21.58 2.24
N ILE A 145 13.45 21.79 3.42
CA ILE A 145 14.15 21.80 4.70
C ILE A 145 13.57 20.75 5.65
N ARG A 146 14.30 20.42 6.72
CA ARG A 146 13.73 19.65 7.83
C ARG A 146 12.85 20.54 8.67
N ASP A 147 11.70 20.01 9.04
CA ASP A 147 10.86 20.66 10.02
C ASP A 147 11.47 20.53 11.43
N MET A 148 11.31 21.58 12.23
CA MET A 148 11.85 21.64 13.60
C MET A 148 10.96 20.88 14.60
N SER A 149 9.71 20.58 14.24
CA SER A 149 8.73 19.97 15.15
C SER A 149 8.69 18.44 15.11
N GLY A 150 9.32 17.80 14.11
CA GLY A 150 9.27 16.35 13.98
C GLY A 150 10.02 15.77 12.79
N PRO A 151 9.79 14.48 12.45
CA PRO A 151 10.43 13.78 11.34
C PRO A 151 9.81 14.13 9.98
N TYR A 152 9.57 15.42 9.75
CA TYR A 152 8.87 15.93 8.57
C TYR A 152 9.77 16.86 7.76
N LEU A 153 9.30 17.15 6.56
CA LEU A 153 9.92 18.08 5.64
C LEU A 153 8.96 19.25 5.38
N THR A 154 9.49 20.44 5.19
CA THR A 154 8.76 21.64 4.75
C THR A 154 9.48 22.26 3.57
N ALA A 155 8.78 23.11 2.82
CA ALA A 155 9.40 23.92 1.78
C ALA A 155 9.41 25.38 2.21
N THR A 156 10.54 26.06 2.04
CA THR A 156 10.66 27.50 2.31
C THR A 156 11.67 28.14 1.38
N THR A 157 11.54 29.45 1.15
CA THR A 157 12.54 30.22 0.42
C THR A 157 13.76 30.42 1.32
N LEU A 158 14.93 29.97 0.85
CA LEU A 158 16.19 30.08 1.58
C LEU A 158 17.11 31.13 0.97
N ASN A 159 17.75 31.91 1.83
CA ASN A 159 18.87 32.78 1.44
C ASN A 159 20.21 32.03 1.45
N ASN A 160 20.34 31.04 2.35
CA ASN A 160 21.53 30.20 2.47
C ASN A 160 21.18 28.75 2.09
N LEU A 161 21.72 28.27 0.97
CA LEU A 161 21.48 26.91 0.49
C LEU A 161 22.11 25.81 1.37
N GLU A 162 22.98 26.17 2.33
CA GLU A 162 23.53 25.19 3.29
C GLU A 162 22.49 24.67 4.27
N GLU A 163 21.40 25.41 4.49
CA GLU A 163 20.28 25.01 5.35
C GLU A 163 19.32 24.03 4.66
N ALA A 164 19.41 23.91 3.33
CA ALA A 164 18.57 23.01 2.56
C ALA A 164 18.91 21.54 2.87
N VAL A 165 17.88 20.69 2.85
CA VAL A 165 18.09 19.24 2.93
C VAL A 165 18.74 18.78 1.65
N LYS A 166 19.85 18.07 1.82
CA LYS A 166 20.57 17.40 0.74
C LYS A 166 20.10 15.96 0.63
N PHE A 167 19.86 15.53 -0.61
CA PHE A 167 19.40 14.19 -0.92
C PHE A 167 20.43 13.43 -1.75
N ASP A 168 20.57 12.15 -1.42
CA ASP A 168 21.18 11.16 -2.30
C ASP A 168 20.04 10.41 -3.01
N MET A 169 20.02 10.50 -4.33
CA MET A 169 19.04 9.82 -5.17
C MET A 169 19.62 8.49 -5.65
N VAL A 170 18.96 7.40 -5.29
CA VAL A 170 19.43 6.04 -5.60
C VAL A 170 18.44 5.37 -6.53
N ALA A 171 18.92 4.90 -7.68
CA ALA A 171 18.12 4.19 -8.66
C ALA A 171 18.07 2.68 -8.41
N TYR A 172 16.93 2.12 -8.74
CA TYR A 172 16.66 0.69 -8.76
C TYR A 172 16.24 0.26 -10.17
N VAL A 173 16.29 -1.05 -10.41
CA VAL A 173 15.78 -1.68 -11.63
C VAL A 173 14.77 -2.76 -11.28
N SER A 174 13.69 -2.79 -12.04
CA SER A 174 12.62 -3.79 -12.02
C SER A 174 12.54 -4.41 -13.42
N GLU A 175 12.09 -5.67 -13.51
CA GLU A 175 11.95 -6.35 -14.80
C GLU A 175 10.74 -5.85 -15.62
N GLU A 176 9.76 -5.22 -14.95
CA GLU A 176 8.45 -4.90 -15.53
C GLU A 176 8.27 -3.41 -15.87
N ASP A 177 9.05 -2.51 -15.27
CA ASP A 177 8.81 -1.07 -15.36
C ASP A 177 9.69 -0.38 -16.40
N SER A 178 9.06 0.37 -17.31
CA SER A 178 9.76 1.27 -18.23
C SER A 178 10.26 2.56 -17.57
N GLN A 179 9.75 2.86 -16.37
CA GLN A 179 10.10 4.05 -15.59
C GLN A 179 11.26 3.75 -14.65
N LEU A 180 12.00 4.78 -14.24
CA LEU A 180 13.17 4.62 -13.36
C LEU A 180 12.76 4.81 -11.89
N PRO A 181 12.60 3.73 -11.11
CA PRO A 181 12.29 3.84 -9.69
C PRO A 181 13.53 4.30 -8.92
N VAL A 182 13.32 5.26 -8.03
CA VAL A 182 14.35 5.84 -7.17
C VAL A 182 13.89 5.90 -5.72
N THR A 183 14.84 5.86 -4.79
CA THR A 183 14.64 6.27 -3.40
C THR A 183 15.33 7.60 -3.15
N LEU A 184 14.75 8.43 -2.29
CA LEU A 184 15.36 9.67 -1.82
C LEU A 184 15.84 9.47 -0.38
N ARG A 185 17.14 9.57 -0.15
CA ARG A 185 17.76 9.48 1.18
C ARG A 185 18.33 10.84 1.56
N ILE A 186 18.16 11.28 2.80
CA ILE A 186 18.86 12.47 3.28
C ILE A 186 20.35 12.15 3.40
N SER A 187 21.19 12.91 2.71
CA SER A 187 22.64 12.67 2.61
C SER A 187 23.28 12.61 3.99
N LYS A 188 24.26 11.70 4.15
CA LYS A 188 24.97 11.41 5.41
C LYS A 188 24.08 10.88 6.55
N THR A 189 22.84 10.51 6.26
CA THR A 189 21.93 9.90 7.24
C THR A 189 21.33 8.60 6.70
N GLN A 190 20.61 7.91 7.56
CA GLN A 190 19.87 6.69 7.27
C GLN A 190 18.37 6.93 7.05
N LEU A 191 17.98 8.19 6.80
CA LEU A 191 16.58 8.58 6.71
C LEU A 191 16.14 8.68 5.26
N PHE A 192 15.15 7.86 4.90
CA PHE A 192 14.57 7.74 3.57
C PHE A 192 13.19 8.39 3.55
N VAL A 193 12.89 9.08 2.45
CA VAL A 193 11.56 9.63 2.22
C VAL A 193 10.59 8.48 1.93
N SER A 194 9.46 8.47 2.63
CA SER A 194 8.43 7.45 2.53
C SER A 194 7.08 8.07 2.22
N ALA A 195 6.49 7.64 1.11
CA ALA A 195 5.15 8.02 0.69
C ALA A 195 4.09 7.55 1.69
N GLN A 196 3.09 8.40 1.92
CA GLN A 196 1.89 8.12 2.70
C GLN A 196 0.65 8.18 1.79
N ASN A 197 -0.55 8.24 2.37
CA ASN A 197 -1.77 8.42 1.60
C ASN A 197 -1.90 9.86 1.07
N GLU A 198 -2.94 10.10 0.27
CA GLU A 198 -3.24 11.42 -0.28
C GLU A 198 -3.44 12.47 0.83
N ASP A 199 -2.87 13.66 0.62
CA ASP A 199 -2.84 14.81 1.54
C ASP A 199 -2.11 14.57 2.88
N GLU A 200 -1.51 13.40 3.09
CA GLU A 200 -0.69 13.11 4.27
C GLU A 200 0.77 13.53 4.06
N PRO A 201 1.45 14.03 5.11
CA PRO A 201 2.84 14.43 5.02
C PRO A 201 3.74 13.22 4.74
N VAL A 202 4.79 13.43 3.95
CA VAL A 202 5.81 12.39 3.75
C VAL A 202 6.54 12.13 5.07
N LEU A 203 6.88 10.87 5.32
CA LEU A 203 7.61 10.47 6.52
C LEU A 203 9.07 10.20 6.22
N LEU A 204 9.92 10.46 7.21
CA LEU A 204 11.32 10.05 7.19
C LEU A 204 11.47 8.71 7.92
N LYS A 205 11.64 7.63 7.14
CA LYS A 205 11.83 6.28 7.66
C LYS A 205 13.31 5.95 7.80
N GLU A 206 13.73 5.54 8.99
CA GLU A 206 15.11 5.12 9.23
C GLU A 206 15.35 3.69 8.74
N MET A 207 16.47 3.48 8.03
CA MET A 207 16.91 2.19 7.51
C MET A 207 18.37 1.93 7.87
N PRO A 208 18.74 0.73 8.35
CA PRO A 208 20.09 0.45 8.82
C PRO A 208 21.16 0.61 7.73
N GLU A 209 20.80 0.34 6.48
CA GLU A 209 21.63 0.57 5.32
C GLU A 209 20.76 0.89 4.10
N THR A 210 21.40 1.29 2.99
CA THR A 210 20.66 1.47 1.72
C THR A 210 20.21 0.11 1.22
N PRO A 211 18.89 -0.14 1.08
CA PRO A 211 18.39 -1.46 0.73
C PRO A 211 18.93 -1.90 -0.62
N LYS A 212 19.59 -3.06 -0.69
CA LYS A 212 20.05 -3.64 -1.97
C LYS A 212 18.89 -4.16 -2.80
N ILE A 213 17.82 -4.58 -2.13
CA ILE A 213 16.62 -5.13 -2.74
C ILE A 213 15.42 -4.58 -1.97
N ILE A 214 14.42 -4.05 -2.68
CA ILE A 214 13.14 -3.62 -2.13
C ILE A 214 12.03 -4.50 -2.74
N LYS A 215 11.16 -5.04 -1.88
CA LYS A 215 10.01 -5.86 -2.28
C LYS A 215 8.72 -5.27 -1.71
N ASP A 216 8.55 -5.36 -0.39
CA ASP A 216 7.30 -4.97 0.26
C ASP A 216 7.24 -3.47 0.59
N GLU A 217 8.40 -2.84 0.80
CA GLU A 217 8.52 -1.42 1.17
C GLU A 217 8.47 -0.47 -0.04
N THR A 218 7.48 -0.69 -0.91
CA THR A 218 7.29 0.09 -2.14
C THR A 218 6.98 1.56 -1.90
N ASN A 219 6.57 1.93 -0.68
CA ASN A 219 6.36 3.31 -0.28
C ASN A 219 7.65 4.14 -0.17
N LEU A 220 8.83 3.50 -0.15
CA LEU A 220 10.12 4.20 -0.25
C LEU A 220 10.49 4.55 -1.70
N LEU A 221 9.81 3.95 -2.66
CA LEU A 221 10.12 4.08 -4.08
C LEU A 221 9.23 5.12 -4.74
N PHE A 222 9.87 5.91 -5.61
CA PHE A 222 9.23 6.89 -6.46
C PHE A 222 9.70 6.66 -7.89
N PHE A 223 8.80 6.60 -8.85
CA PHE A 223 9.17 6.73 -10.25
C PHE A 223 9.61 8.18 -10.50
N TRP A 224 10.85 8.33 -10.95
CA TRP A 224 11.41 9.62 -11.32
C TRP A 224 11.12 9.88 -12.80
N GLU A 225 10.38 10.95 -13.06
CA GLU A 225 10.02 11.42 -14.39
C GLU A 225 10.60 12.82 -14.59
N LYS A 226 11.22 13.05 -15.76
CA LYS A 226 11.78 14.36 -16.11
C LYS A 226 11.05 14.95 -17.30
N HIS A 227 10.45 16.13 -17.12
CA HIS A 227 9.80 16.90 -18.18
C HIS A 227 10.51 18.25 -18.33
N GLY A 228 11.39 18.35 -19.33
CA GLY A 228 12.20 19.55 -19.55
C GLY A 228 13.22 19.75 -18.44
N SER A 229 13.11 20.87 -17.71
CA SER A 229 13.95 21.20 -16.55
C SER A 229 13.34 20.78 -15.21
N MET A 230 12.12 20.24 -15.21
CA MET A 230 11.40 19.85 -14.00
C MET A 230 11.39 18.34 -13.83
N ASP A 231 11.53 17.92 -12.58
CA ASP A 231 11.59 16.56 -12.08
C ASP A 231 10.34 16.29 -11.22
N TYR A 232 9.76 15.11 -11.41
CA TYR A 232 8.55 14.66 -10.74
C TYR A 232 8.83 13.33 -10.05
N PHE A 233 8.31 13.17 -8.83
CA PHE A 233 8.52 11.98 -8.01
C PHE A 233 7.17 11.34 -7.71
N LYS A 234 6.78 10.38 -8.55
CA LYS A 234 5.51 9.68 -8.47
C LYS A 234 5.64 8.46 -7.57
N SER A 235 4.75 8.28 -6.59
CA SER A 235 4.83 7.13 -5.69
C SER A 235 4.60 5.80 -6.43
N VAL A 236 5.45 4.81 -6.15
CA VAL A 236 5.23 3.43 -6.62
C VAL A 236 4.06 2.78 -5.88
N ALA A 237 3.95 3.02 -4.56
CA ALA A 237 2.85 2.50 -3.74
C ALA A 237 1.49 3.12 -4.11
N HIS A 238 1.48 4.41 -4.49
CA HIS A 238 0.28 5.13 -4.87
C HIS A 238 0.47 5.80 -6.25
N PRO A 239 0.21 5.09 -7.37
CA PRO A 239 0.54 5.55 -8.73
C PRO A 239 -0.18 6.82 -9.23
N LYS A 240 -1.01 7.47 -8.42
CA LYS A 240 -1.66 8.75 -8.75
C LYS A 240 -1.09 9.92 -7.95
N LEU A 241 -0.21 9.65 -6.98
CA LEU A 241 0.31 10.63 -6.05
C LEU A 241 1.77 10.94 -6.35
N PHE A 242 2.12 12.19 -6.14
CA PHE A 242 3.45 12.75 -6.28
C PHE A 242 3.88 13.36 -4.95
N ILE A 243 5.19 13.44 -4.72
CA ILE A 243 5.72 14.33 -3.69
C ILE A 243 5.32 15.76 -4.07
N ALA A 244 4.81 16.51 -3.12
CA ALA A 244 4.30 17.86 -3.37
C ALA A 244 4.61 18.83 -2.22
N THR A 245 4.76 20.10 -2.58
CA THR A 245 4.86 21.22 -1.64
C THR A 245 3.59 22.05 -1.69
N LYS A 246 3.32 22.75 -0.59
CA LYS A 246 2.26 23.75 -0.50
C LYS A 246 2.66 24.77 0.57
N GLN A 247 2.34 26.04 0.32
CA GLN A 247 2.66 27.13 1.24
C GLN A 247 2.11 26.84 2.65
N GLU A 248 2.96 27.06 3.66
CA GLU A 248 2.65 26.84 5.10
C GLU A 248 2.22 25.40 5.45
N LYS A 249 2.54 24.42 4.60
CA LYS A 249 2.30 23.01 4.86
C LYS A 249 3.58 22.19 4.79
N LEU A 250 3.52 21.03 5.43
CA LEU A 250 4.52 19.99 5.27
C LEU A 250 4.53 19.49 3.81
N VAL A 251 5.68 18.98 3.39
CA VAL A 251 5.79 18.20 2.15
C VAL A 251 4.89 16.98 2.30
N HIS A 252 4.02 16.74 1.33
CA HIS A 252 2.94 15.75 1.41
C HIS A 252 2.77 15.04 0.07
N MET A 253 1.96 13.99 0.07
CA MET A 253 1.58 13.29 -1.16
C MET A 253 0.34 13.96 -1.76
N ALA A 254 0.38 14.35 -3.03
CA ALA A 254 -0.77 14.96 -3.72
C ALA A 254 -0.87 14.48 -5.17
N SER A 255 -2.08 14.50 -5.74
CA SER A 255 -2.29 14.14 -7.15
C SER A 255 -1.98 15.27 -8.14
N GLY A 256 -1.73 16.50 -7.65
CA GLY A 256 -1.50 17.67 -8.48
C GLY A 256 -1.99 18.97 -7.82
N PRO A 257 -2.43 19.97 -8.62
CA PRO A 257 -2.89 21.27 -8.12
C PRO A 257 -4.02 21.14 -7.09
N PRO A 258 -4.06 21.99 -6.05
CA PRO A 258 -3.29 23.23 -5.89
C PRO A 258 -1.88 23.04 -5.29
N SER A 259 -1.45 21.81 -5.05
CA SER A 259 -0.09 21.52 -4.59
C SER A 259 0.89 21.53 -5.76
N ILE A 260 2.14 21.91 -5.49
CA ILE A 260 3.21 22.00 -6.48
C ILE A 260 3.96 20.67 -6.46
N THR A 261 4.00 19.98 -7.59
CA THR A 261 4.57 18.61 -7.71
C THR A 261 5.87 18.58 -8.52
N ASP A 262 6.20 19.69 -9.16
CA ASP A 262 7.38 19.87 -10.00
C ASP A 262 8.53 20.46 -9.20
N PHE A 263 9.68 19.79 -9.29
CA PHE A 263 10.90 20.18 -8.63
C PHE A 263 12.02 20.42 -9.64
N GLN A 264 12.94 21.31 -9.29
CA GLN A 264 14.22 21.43 -9.94
C GLN A 264 15.30 20.81 -9.04
N ILE A 265 16.05 19.87 -9.59
CA ILE A 265 17.23 19.30 -8.92
C ILE A 265 18.42 20.25 -9.12
N LEU A 266 18.99 20.74 -8.03
CA LEU A 266 20.25 21.49 -8.02
C LEU A 266 21.40 20.59 -7.56
N GLU A 267 22.37 20.39 -8.44
CA GLU A 267 23.62 19.68 -8.13
C GLU A 267 24.68 20.66 -7.64
N LYS A 268 25.61 20.19 -6.81
CA LYS A 268 26.76 20.96 -6.30
C LYS A 268 28.03 20.62 -7.06
#